data_AF-A0A7C3T9U8-F1
#
_entry.id   AF-A0A7C3T9U8-F1
#
_cell.length_a   1.000
_cell.length_b   1.000
_cell.length_c   1.000
_cell.angle_alpha   90.00
_cell.angle_beta   90.00
_cell.angle_gamma   90.00
#
_symmetry.space_group_name_H-M   'P 1'
#
loop_
_entity.id
_entity.type
_entity.pdbx_description
1 polymer ?
#
loop_
_entity_poly.entity_id
_entity_poly.type
_entity_poly.pdbx_seq_one_letter_code
_entity_poly.pdbx_strand_id
1 'polypeptide(L)'
;MVQTPTIQDIEAARQAFEANEPRDLFYRAATALVELALAGNQPPLSVAEALAVLLQTWNKMFYLRRRFDSQHFADIERLIRDHHSILITFRQRSIQSLNQEDESEVVRVFKAFEEVLGPVGAAKCLHLLAPRFFPLWDGAIADAYGLPLRQKGRNAERYQRFMEIVKEQVQSLGGEQAIGRNPLKALDEYNYCKYTKKCV
;
A
#
# COMPACT_ATOMS: atom_id res chain seq x y z
N MET A 1 -3.82 -13.62 -18.32
CA MET A 1 -2.92 -12.47 -18.04
C MET A 1 -3.79 -11.31 -17.62
N VAL A 2 -3.40 -10.60 -16.56
CA VAL A 2 -4.07 -9.35 -16.19
C VAL A 2 -3.75 -8.32 -17.27
N GLN A 3 -4.77 -7.65 -17.79
CA GLN A 3 -4.59 -6.61 -18.78
C GLN A 3 -3.93 -5.40 -18.13
N THR A 4 -2.79 -4.96 -18.67
CA THR A 4 -2.18 -3.67 -18.32
C THR A 4 -3.11 -2.54 -18.80
N PRO A 5 -3.52 -1.61 -17.93
CA PRO A 5 -4.33 -0.46 -18.34
C PRO A 5 -3.56 0.44 -19.31
N THR A 6 -4.28 1.26 -20.07
CA THR A 6 -3.72 2.41 -20.77
C THR A 6 -3.67 3.64 -19.85
N ILE A 7 -2.98 4.70 -20.28
CA ILE A 7 -3.00 6.00 -19.56
C ILE A 7 -4.42 6.57 -19.51
N GLN A 8 -5.20 6.44 -20.60
CA GLN A 8 -6.60 6.87 -20.64
C GLN A 8 -7.46 6.10 -19.61
N ASP A 9 -7.23 4.79 -19.46
CA ASP A 9 -7.93 4.00 -18.44
C ASP A 9 -7.61 4.48 -17.01
N ILE A 10 -6.36 4.86 -16.74
CA ILE A 10 -5.93 5.40 -15.44
C ILE A 10 -6.58 6.76 -15.17
N GLU A 11 -6.67 7.63 -16.18
CA GLU A 11 -7.32 8.94 -16.07
C GLU A 11 -8.83 8.80 -15.82
N ALA A 12 -9.50 7.93 -16.58
CA ALA A 12 -10.92 7.64 -16.40
C ALA A 12 -11.19 7.06 -15.00
N ALA A 13 -10.36 6.12 -14.55
CA ALA A 13 -10.47 5.57 -13.21
C ALA A 13 -10.24 6.61 -12.11
N ARG A 14 -9.33 7.57 -12.30
CA ARG A 14 -9.14 8.66 -11.32
C ARG A 14 -10.41 9.48 -11.16
N GLN A 15 -11.02 9.90 -12.26
CA GLN A 15 -12.26 10.68 -12.22
C GLN A 15 -13.39 9.91 -11.53
N ALA A 16 -13.56 8.62 -11.87
CA ALA A 16 -14.53 7.75 -11.22
C ALA A 16 -14.23 7.55 -9.72
N PHE A 17 -12.96 7.40 -9.35
CA PHE A 17 -12.52 7.25 -7.97
C PHE A 17 -12.81 8.48 -7.13
N GLU A 18 -12.46 9.68 -7.61
CA GLU A 18 -12.72 10.95 -6.92
C GLU A 18 -14.22 11.19 -6.71
N ALA A 19 -15.05 10.87 -7.70
CA ALA A 19 -16.49 11.04 -7.61
C ALA A 19 -17.17 10.08 -6.62
N ASN A 20 -16.59 8.89 -6.39
CA ASN A 20 -17.29 7.79 -5.71
C ASN A 20 -16.62 7.29 -4.42
N GLU A 21 -15.37 7.67 -4.12
CA GLU A 21 -14.64 7.20 -2.94
C GLU A 21 -14.36 8.33 -1.94
N PRO A 22 -15.35 8.69 -1.09
CA PRO A 22 -15.19 9.78 -0.12
C PRO A 22 -14.09 9.51 0.90
N ARG A 23 -13.67 8.25 1.10
CA ARG A 23 -12.60 7.92 2.05
C ARG A 23 -11.20 8.26 1.53
N ASP A 24 -11.04 8.68 0.28
CA ASP A 24 -9.76 9.21 -0.24
C ASP A 24 -9.22 10.35 0.63
N LEU A 25 -10.10 11.15 1.24
CA LEU A 25 -9.68 12.21 2.17
C LEU A 25 -8.84 11.66 3.33
N PHE A 26 -9.17 10.47 3.85
CA PHE A 26 -8.43 9.86 4.96
C PHE A 26 -7.09 9.32 4.49
N TYR A 27 -7.03 8.81 3.26
CA TYR A 27 -5.76 8.42 2.63
C TYR A 27 -4.83 9.63 2.49
N ARG A 28 -5.32 10.75 1.95
CA ARG A 28 -4.56 11.99 1.80
C ARG A 28 -4.11 12.57 3.15
N ALA A 29 -5.01 12.62 4.14
CA ALA A 29 -4.70 13.08 5.49
C ALA A 29 -3.61 12.22 6.15
N ALA A 30 -3.74 10.89 6.10
CA ALA A 30 -2.74 10.00 6.69
C ALA A 30 -1.38 10.09 5.98
N THR A 31 -1.37 10.26 4.66
CA THR A 31 -0.13 10.48 3.89
C THR A 31 0.60 11.74 4.39
N ALA A 32 -0.11 12.85 4.52
CA ALA A 32 0.45 14.10 5.02
C ALA A 32 0.94 13.98 6.48
N LEU A 33 0.21 13.26 7.33
CA LEU A 33 0.62 13.01 8.72
C LEU A 33 1.89 12.16 8.81
N VAL A 34 2.03 11.13 7.96
CA VAL A 34 3.25 10.31 7.91
C VAL A 34 4.43 11.14 7.44
N GLU A 35 4.25 11.99 6.42
CA GLU A 35 5.29 12.91 5.96
C GLU A 35 5.73 13.87 7.06
N LEU A 36 4.78 14.47 7.79
CA LEU A 36 5.09 15.34 8.92
C LEU A 36 5.81 14.61 10.05
N ALA A 37 5.37 13.40 10.38
CA ALA A 37 5.97 12.56 11.42
C ALA A 37 7.41 12.15 11.09
N LEU A 38 7.75 11.97 9.80
CA LEU A 38 9.09 11.61 9.35
C LEU A 38 10.02 12.82 9.18
N ALA A 39 9.49 14.00 8.86
CA ALA A 39 10.29 15.19 8.58
C ALA A 39 10.68 16.00 9.82
N GLY A 40 9.94 15.88 10.93
CA GLY A 40 10.14 16.69 12.12
C GLY A 40 11.28 16.20 13.02
N ASN A 41 12.09 17.13 13.55
CA ASN A 41 13.00 16.83 14.67
C ASN A 41 12.24 16.49 15.97
N GLN A 42 11.03 17.06 16.13
CA GLN A 42 10.09 16.79 17.22
C GLN A 42 8.66 16.83 16.64
N PRO A 43 8.22 15.77 15.94
CA PRO A 43 6.92 15.78 15.32
C PRO A 43 5.81 15.75 16.38
N PRO A 44 4.65 16.40 16.13
CA PRO A 44 3.54 16.44 17.09
C PRO A 44 2.85 15.08 17.27
N LEU A 45 3.18 14.10 16.44
CA LEU A 45 2.69 12.73 16.46
C LEU A 45 3.75 11.79 15.90
N SER A 46 3.75 10.56 16.39
CA SER A 46 4.56 9.46 15.89
C SER A 46 4.06 8.93 14.53
N VAL A 47 4.94 8.24 13.81
CA VAL A 47 4.56 7.54 12.56
C VAL A 47 3.46 6.51 12.82
N ALA A 48 3.46 5.85 13.98
CA ALA A 48 2.42 4.89 14.36
C ALA A 48 1.05 5.56 14.51
N GLU A 49 0.99 6.74 15.16
CA GLU A 49 -0.24 7.55 15.26
C GLU A 49 -0.75 7.97 13.89
N ALA A 50 0.14 8.40 12.99
CA ALA A 50 -0.23 8.74 11.61
C ALA A 50 -0.83 7.53 10.86
N LEU A 51 -0.21 6.35 10.97
CA LEU A 51 -0.72 5.12 10.37
C LEU A 51 -2.06 4.68 10.97
N ALA A 52 -2.27 4.90 12.27
CA ALA A 52 -3.50 4.54 12.96
C ALA A 52 -4.73 5.23 12.36
N VAL A 53 -4.60 6.48 11.88
CA VAL A 53 -5.66 7.21 11.18
C VAL A 53 -6.15 6.45 9.95
N LEU A 54 -5.23 5.99 9.09
CA LEU A 54 -5.59 5.21 7.90
C LEU A 54 -6.10 3.82 8.27
N LEU A 55 -5.46 3.17 9.22
CA LEU A 55 -5.83 1.83 9.65
C LEU A 55 -7.28 1.78 10.17
N GLN A 56 -7.68 2.73 11.01
CA GLN A 56 -9.04 2.74 11.58
C GLN A 56 -10.13 3.13 10.56
N THR A 57 -9.79 3.90 9.53
CA THR A 57 -10.75 4.40 8.53
C THR A 57 -10.81 3.52 7.28
N TRP A 58 -9.65 3.14 6.74
CA TRP A 58 -9.49 2.48 5.46
C TRP A 58 -9.22 0.98 5.57
N ASN A 59 -8.83 0.48 6.76
CA ASN A 59 -8.80 -0.96 7.09
C ASN A 59 -9.95 -1.36 8.04
N LYS A 60 -11.09 -0.65 7.95
CA LYS A 60 -12.25 -0.80 8.84
C LYS A 60 -12.71 -2.25 9.02
N MET A 61 -12.79 -3.04 7.95
CA MET A 61 -13.27 -4.43 8.04
C MET A 61 -12.40 -5.33 8.93
N PHE A 62 -11.09 -5.06 8.97
CA PHE A 62 -10.18 -5.76 9.87
C PHE A 62 -10.46 -5.37 11.34
N TYR A 63 -10.62 -4.07 11.61
CA TYR A 63 -10.87 -3.55 12.96
C TYR A 63 -12.31 -3.70 13.45
N LEU A 64 -13.25 -4.11 12.60
CA LEU A 64 -14.56 -4.61 13.06
C LEU A 64 -14.43 -5.94 13.81
N ARG A 65 -13.43 -6.76 13.47
CA ARG A 65 -13.23 -8.10 14.06
C ARG A 65 -12.08 -8.15 15.06
N ARG A 66 -11.18 -7.18 15.02
CA ARG A 66 -10.02 -7.08 15.91
C ARG A 66 -10.04 -5.75 16.65
N ARG A 67 -9.78 -5.80 17.95
CA ARG A 67 -9.69 -4.59 18.77
C ARG A 67 -8.44 -3.79 18.42
N PHE A 68 -8.59 -2.48 18.35
CA PHE A 68 -7.48 -1.53 18.32
C PHE A 68 -7.25 -1.09 19.77
N ASP A 69 -6.44 -1.84 20.51
CA ASP A 69 -6.08 -1.55 21.91
C ASP A 69 -4.63 -1.07 22.03
N SER A 70 -4.21 -0.74 23.25
CA SER A 70 -2.86 -0.25 23.52
C SER A 70 -1.77 -1.27 23.16
N GLN A 71 -2.05 -2.57 23.31
CA GLN A 71 -1.10 -3.62 22.95
C GLN A 71 -0.94 -3.71 21.43
N HIS A 72 -2.04 -3.70 20.69
CA HIS A 72 -2.01 -3.69 19.23
C HIS A 72 -1.32 -2.43 18.68
N PHE A 73 -1.54 -1.28 19.30
CA PHE A 73 -0.83 -0.05 18.95
C PHE A 73 0.68 -0.17 19.22
N ALA A 74 1.08 -0.68 20.40
CA ALA A 74 2.49 -0.92 20.73
C ALA A 74 3.17 -1.92 19.77
N ASP A 75 2.42 -2.92 19.27
CA ASP A 75 2.92 -3.85 18.26
C ASP A 75 3.22 -3.13 16.93
N ILE A 76 2.41 -2.14 16.54
CA ILE A 76 2.65 -1.30 15.35
C ILE A 76 3.91 -0.43 15.56
N GLU A 77 4.05 0.20 16.72
CA GLU A 77 5.25 0.99 17.06
C GLU A 77 6.52 0.14 16.97
N ARG A 78 6.46 -1.09 17.51
CA ARG A 78 7.55 -2.05 17.41
C ARG A 78 7.88 -2.40 15.96
N LEU A 79 6.88 -2.69 15.12
CA LEU A 79 7.13 -2.98 13.70
C LEU A 79 7.88 -1.85 12.99
N ILE A 80 7.44 -0.60 13.19
CA ILE A 80 8.07 0.56 12.55
C ILE A 80 9.51 0.70 13.01
N ARG A 81 9.75 0.56 14.32
CA ARG A 81 11.10 0.65 14.89
C ARG A 81 12.02 -0.46 14.39
N ASP A 82 11.57 -1.71 14.44
CA ASP A 82 12.39 -2.89 14.11
C ASP A 82 12.74 -2.95 12.62
N HIS A 83 11.93 -2.32 11.76
CA HIS A 83 12.15 -2.24 10.31
C HIS A 83 12.51 -0.82 9.82
N HIS A 84 12.85 0.11 10.71
CA HIS A 84 13.03 1.52 10.37
C HIS A 84 14.05 1.73 9.23
N SER A 85 15.24 1.13 9.35
CA SER A 85 16.33 1.31 8.37
C SER A 85 15.91 0.89 6.96
N ILE A 86 15.35 -0.30 6.81
CA ILE A 86 14.93 -0.83 5.52
C ILE A 86 13.73 -0.04 4.94
N LEU A 87 12.82 0.41 5.79
CA LEU A 87 11.68 1.25 5.37
C LEU A 87 12.14 2.60 4.81
N ILE A 88 13.14 3.24 5.43
CA ILE A 88 13.75 4.48 4.91
C ILE A 88 14.42 4.23 3.55
N THR A 89 15.14 3.12 3.39
CA THR A 89 15.76 2.74 2.11
C THR A 89 14.70 2.56 1.01
N PHE A 90 13.64 1.81 1.27
CA PHE A 90 12.56 1.63 0.29
C PHE A 90 11.77 2.91 0.03
N ARG A 91 11.60 3.79 1.02
CA ARG A 91 10.91 5.08 0.85
C ARG A 91 11.59 5.98 -0.18
N GLN A 92 12.92 5.92 -0.27
CA GLN A 92 13.70 6.72 -1.24
C GLN A 92 13.66 6.15 -2.65
N ARG A 93 13.02 4.99 -2.85
CA ARG A 93 13.04 4.23 -4.11
C ARG A 93 11.67 4.24 -4.78
N SER A 94 11.71 4.04 -6.10
CA SER A 94 10.54 3.75 -6.93
C SER A 94 10.45 2.25 -7.16
N ILE A 95 9.23 1.72 -7.33
CA ILE A 95 8.96 0.32 -7.73
C ILE A 95 9.75 -0.09 -8.98
N GLN A 96 10.05 0.87 -9.87
CA GLN A 96 10.85 0.63 -11.07
C GLN A 96 12.27 0.14 -10.73
N SER A 97 12.77 0.46 -9.54
CA SER A 97 14.07 0.02 -9.03
C SER A 97 14.03 -1.32 -8.27
N LEU A 98 12.85 -1.92 -8.07
CA LEU A 98 12.73 -3.24 -7.45
C LEU A 98 13.53 -4.26 -8.25
N ASN A 99 14.35 -5.06 -7.58
CA ASN A 99 15.18 -6.08 -8.19
C ASN A 99 15.22 -7.35 -7.33
N GLN A 100 15.96 -8.36 -7.80
CA GLN A 100 16.02 -9.67 -7.15
C GLN A 100 16.65 -9.63 -5.75
N GLU A 101 17.56 -8.70 -5.49
CA GLU A 101 18.21 -8.55 -4.17
C GLU A 101 17.22 -8.09 -3.10
N ASP A 102 16.14 -7.41 -3.50
CA ASP A 102 15.11 -6.91 -2.60
C ASP A 102 14.14 -8.00 -2.11
N GLU A 103 14.06 -9.14 -2.80
CA GLU A 103 13.00 -10.13 -2.60
C GLU A 103 12.93 -10.62 -1.15
N SER A 104 14.09 -10.97 -0.58
CA SER A 104 14.19 -11.46 0.79
C SER A 104 13.71 -10.43 1.81
N GLU A 105 14.06 -9.16 1.61
CA GLU A 105 13.70 -8.05 2.49
C GLU A 105 12.23 -7.66 2.34
N VAL A 106 11.70 -7.64 1.11
CA VAL A 106 10.27 -7.41 0.83
C VAL A 106 9.43 -8.49 1.52
N VAL A 107 9.79 -9.76 1.35
CA VAL A 107 9.08 -10.89 1.98
C VAL A 107 9.14 -10.77 3.51
N ARG A 108 10.33 -10.49 4.07
CA ARG A 108 10.54 -10.34 5.52
C ARG A 108 9.71 -9.20 6.10
N VAL A 109 9.78 -8.02 5.52
CA VAL A 109 9.05 -6.82 5.97
C VAL A 109 7.54 -7.02 5.82
N PHE A 110 7.07 -7.51 4.66
CA PHE A 110 5.65 -7.74 4.46
C PHE A 110 5.09 -8.76 5.45
N LYS A 111 5.78 -9.87 5.67
CA LYS A 111 5.36 -10.90 6.62
C LYS A 111 5.26 -10.34 8.05
N ALA A 112 6.23 -9.55 8.49
CA ALA A 112 6.19 -8.93 9.81
C ALA A 112 4.97 -8.00 9.97
N PHE A 113 4.69 -7.17 8.96
CA PHE A 113 3.52 -6.29 8.96
C PHE A 113 2.21 -7.08 8.89
N GLU A 114 2.14 -8.14 8.08
CA GLU A 114 0.99 -9.04 7.99
C GLU A 114 0.69 -9.69 9.33
N GLU A 115 1.72 -10.04 10.11
CA GLU A 115 1.55 -10.64 11.42
C GLU A 115 0.81 -9.72 12.42
N VAL A 116 0.87 -8.42 12.24
CA VAL A 116 0.13 -7.49 13.10
C VAL A 116 -1.16 -7.02 12.42
N LEU A 117 -1.13 -6.70 11.13
CA LEU A 117 -2.17 -5.91 10.46
C LEU A 117 -3.04 -6.72 9.48
N GLY A 118 -2.73 -8.01 9.29
CA GLY A 118 -3.28 -8.81 8.19
C GLY A 118 -2.76 -8.35 6.82
N PRO A 119 -3.02 -9.13 5.75
CA PRO A 119 -2.38 -8.92 4.44
C PRO A 119 -2.76 -7.59 3.76
N VAL A 120 -4.01 -7.15 3.94
CA VAL A 120 -4.49 -5.86 3.38
C VAL A 120 -3.97 -4.69 4.20
N GLY A 121 -3.96 -4.81 5.54
CA GLY A 121 -3.41 -3.77 6.42
C GLY A 121 -1.91 -3.58 6.23
N ALA A 122 -1.17 -4.67 6.03
CA ALA A 122 0.26 -4.65 5.73
C ALA A 122 0.56 -3.83 4.46
N ALA A 123 -0.07 -4.16 3.33
CA ALA A 123 0.11 -3.42 2.09
C ALA A 123 -0.22 -1.93 2.23
N LYS A 124 -1.31 -1.59 2.94
CA LYS A 124 -1.71 -0.20 3.20
C LYS A 124 -0.70 0.58 4.03
N CYS A 125 -0.20 -0.02 5.11
CA CYS A 125 0.82 0.62 5.95
C CYS A 125 2.14 0.79 5.21
N LEU A 126 2.60 -0.26 4.52
CA LEU A 126 3.84 -0.22 3.76
C LEU A 126 3.77 0.80 2.62
N HIS A 127 2.61 0.94 1.97
CA HIS A 127 2.41 1.99 0.98
C HIS A 127 2.54 3.39 1.60
N LEU A 128 1.92 3.69 2.75
CA LEU A 128 2.11 5.01 3.38
C LEU A 128 3.59 5.27 3.76
N LEU A 129 4.30 4.23 4.21
CA LEU A 129 5.70 4.32 4.63
C LEU A 129 6.66 4.48 3.43
N ALA A 130 6.41 3.82 2.30
CA ALA A 130 7.19 3.95 1.07
C ALA A 130 6.25 3.99 -0.16
N PRO A 131 5.62 5.14 -0.44
CA PRO A 131 4.47 5.26 -1.34
C PRO A 131 4.77 5.01 -2.80
N ARG A 132 6.04 5.08 -3.19
CA ARG A 132 6.49 4.82 -4.56
C ARG A 132 7.06 3.43 -4.73
N PHE A 133 7.20 2.65 -3.67
CA PHE A 133 7.83 1.31 -3.69
C PHE A 133 6.83 0.19 -3.41
N PHE A 134 5.98 0.30 -2.38
CA PHE A 134 5.04 -0.77 -2.03
C PHE A 134 3.64 -0.53 -2.62
N PRO A 135 3.12 -1.40 -3.51
CA PRO A 135 1.80 -1.24 -4.10
C PRO A 135 0.68 -1.59 -3.13
N LEU A 136 -0.48 -0.97 -3.31
CA LEU A 136 -1.69 -1.29 -2.58
C LEU A 136 -2.38 -2.52 -3.20
N TRP A 137 -3.03 -3.31 -2.35
CA TRP A 137 -3.98 -4.33 -2.79
C TRP A 137 -5.10 -4.53 -1.74
N ASP A 138 -6.20 -5.12 -2.18
CA ASP A 138 -7.23 -5.69 -1.32
C ASP A 138 -7.54 -7.12 -1.79
N GLY A 139 -8.54 -7.77 -1.17
CA GLY A 139 -8.94 -9.12 -1.58
C GLY A 139 -9.38 -9.22 -3.03
N ALA A 140 -10.18 -8.28 -3.53
CA ALA A 140 -10.70 -8.31 -4.90
C ALA A 140 -9.59 -8.05 -5.93
N ILE A 141 -8.67 -7.13 -5.61
CA ILE A 141 -7.49 -6.87 -6.44
C ILE A 141 -6.57 -8.10 -6.45
N ALA A 142 -6.26 -8.68 -5.28
CA ALA A 142 -5.41 -9.87 -5.21
C ALA A 142 -6.01 -11.05 -5.99
N ASP A 143 -7.33 -11.26 -5.88
CA ASP A 143 -8.06 -12.29 -6.64
C ASP A 143 -8.00 -12.05 -8.15
N ALA A 144 -8.22 -10.80 -8.59
CA ALA A 144 -8.17 -10.42 -10.00
C ALA A 144 -6.79 -10.65 -10.64
N TYR A 145 -5.73 -10.56 -9.84
CA TYR A 145 -4.35 -10.82 -10.27
C TYR A 145 -3.96 -12.31 -10.15
N GLY A 146 -4.89 -13.20 -9.81
CA GLY A 146 -4.62 -14.63 -9.65
C GLY A 146 -3.80 -14.95 -8.39
N LEU A 147 -3.78 -14.01 -7.43
CA LEU A 147 -3.01 -14.08 -6.19
C LEU A 147 -3.94 -14.03 -4.97
N PRO A 148 -4.99 -14.89 -4.89
CA PRO A 148 -5.98 -14.80 -3.83
C PRO A 148 -5.35 -14.80 -2.44
N LEU A 149 -5.89 -13.96 -1.55
CA LEU A 149 -5.38 -13.81 -0.19
C LEU A 149 -5.56 -15.13 0.58
N ARG A 150 -4.50 -15.53 1.26
CA ARG A 150 -4.45 -16.70 2.13
C ARG A 150 -4.58 -16.31 3.59
N GLN A 151 -4.57 -17.33 4.44
CA GLN A 151 -4.41 -17.15 5.88
C GLN A 151 -3.20 -16.29 6.19
N LYS A 152 -3.33 -15.53 7.27
CA LYS A 152 -2.30 -14.69 7.85
C LYS A 152 -0.94 -15.43 7.92
N GLY A 153 0.11 -14.76 7.45
CA GLY A 153 1.49 -15.25 7.44
C GLY A 153 1.87 -16.06 6.19
N ARG A 154 0.97 -16.16 5.20
CA ARG A 154 1.16 -16.93 3.95
C ARG A 154 0.99 -16.10 2.68
N ASN A 155 1.07 -14.77 2.79
CA ASN A 155 0.83 -13.87 1.67
C ASN A 155 2.08 -13.14 1.17
N ALA A 156 3.22 -13.28 1.84
CA ALA A 156 4.43 -12.50 1.53
C ALA A 156 4.98 -12.78 0.11
N GLU A 157 5.09 -14.04 -0.29
CA GLU A 157 5.55 -14.42 -1.62
C GLU A 157 4.53 -14.03 -2.70
N ARG A 158 3.24 -14.06 -2.37
CA ARG A 158 2.16 -13.58 -3.26
C ARG A 158 2.23 -12.08 -3.47
N TYR A 159 2.47 -11.34 -2.40
CA TYR A 159 2.63 -9.91 -2.46
C TYR A 159 3.89 -9.51 -3.23
N GLN A 160 5.02 -10.20 -3.02
CA GLN A 160 6.23 -10.02 -3.82
C GLN A 160 5.94 -10.24 -5.31
N ARG A 161 5.24 -11.32 -5.68
CA ARG A 161 4.83 -11.55 -7.08
C ARG A 161 3.92 -10.46 -7.61
N PHE A 162 3.03 -9.93 -6.78
CA PHE A 162 2.19 -8.78 -7.15
C PHE A 162 3.03 -7.52 -7.41
N MET A 163 4.08 -7.27 -6.61
CA MET A 163 5.01 -6.15 -6.82
C MET A 163 5.72 -6.24 -8.17
N GLU A 164 6.13 -7.43 -8.60
CA GLU A 164 6.72 -7.66 -9.92
C GLU A 164 5.75 -7.33 -11.05
N ILE A 165 4.50 -7.80 -10.96
CA ILE A 165 3.47 -7.52 -11.95
C ILE A 165 3.21 -6.00 -12.03
N VAL A 166 3.10 -5.33 -10.89
CA VAL A 166 2.88 -3.88 -10.85
C VAL A 166 4.09 -3.13 -11.42
N LYS A 167 5.33 -3.57 -11.15
CA LYS A 167 6.53 -3.02 -11.77
C LYS A 167 6.46 -3.10 -13.30
N GLU A 168 6.12 -4.26 -13.84
CA GLU A 168 5.96 -4.48 -15.29
C GLU A 168 4.88 -3.58 -15.90
N GLN A 169 3.75 -3.40 -15.20
CA GLN A 169 2.68 -2.49 -15.62
C GLN A 169 3.17 -1.03 -15.64
N VAL A 170 3.86 -0.58 -14.59
CA VAL A 170 4.42 0.78 -14.53
C VAL A 170 5.42 1.01 -15.66
N GLN A 171 6.28 0.04 -15.95
CA GLN A 171 7.24 0.14 -17.06
C GLN A 171 6.55 0.18 -18.43
N SER A 172 5.52 -0.65 -18.62
CA SER A 172 4.74 -0.69 -19.87
C SER A 172 3.98 0.61 -20.15
N LEU A 173 3.62 1.34 -19.09
CA LEU A 173 2.99 2.66 -19.16
C LEU A 173 3.97 3.81 -19.45
N GLY A 174 5.27 3.53 -19.60
CA GLY A 174 6.31 4.55 -19.78
C GLY A 174 6.88 5.11 -18.47
N GLY A 175 6.61 4.44 -17.34
CA GLY A 175 7.12 4.81 -16.03
C GLY A 175 6.40 5.97 -15.37
N GLU A 176 6.90 6.38 -14.22
CA GLU A 176 6.29 7.44 -13.40
C GLU A 176 6.14 8.77 -14.16
N GLN A 177 7.11 9.13 -15.01
CA GLN A 177 7.08 10.39 -15.77
C GLN A 177 5.89 10.44 -16.75
N ALA A 178 5.59 9.33 -17.43
CA ALA A 178 4.46 9.24 -18.35
C ALA A 178 3.12 9.25 -17.61
N ILE A 179 3.06 8.66 -16.40
CA ILE A 179 1.86 8.64 -15.56
C ILE A 179 1.61 10.01 -14.88
N GLY A 180 2.66 10.82 -14.69
CA GLY A 180 2.57 12.19 -14.17
C GLY A 180 2.27 12.33 -12.67
N ARG A 181 2.13 11.20 -11.94
CA ARG A 181 1.85 11.15 -10.51
C ARG A 181 2.35 9.84 -9.91
N ASN A 182 2.12 9.61 -8.61
CA ASN A 182 2.49 8.35 -7.96
C ASN A 182 1.88 7.15 -8.74
N PRO A 183 2.71 6.31 -9.38
CA PRO A 183 2.24 5.27 -10.28
C PRO A 183 1.52 4.15 -9.54
N LEU A 184 1.91 3.88 -8.28
CA LEU A 184 1.30 2.84 -7.46
C LEU A 184 -0.10 3.23 -7.02
N LYS A 185 -0.29 4.50 -6.64
CA LYS A 185 -1.63 4.99 -6.29
C LYS A 185 -2.53 5.06 -7.53
N ALA A 186 -2.00 5.46 -8.68
CA ALA A 186 -2.75 5.51 -9.93
C ALA A 186 -3.26 4.11 -10.36
N LEU A 187 -2.39 3.09 -10.30
CA LEU A 187 -2.78 1.71 -10.57
C LEU A 187 -3.74 1.14 -9.53
N ASP A 188 -3.58 1.49 -8.25
CA ASP A 188 -4.53 1.14 -7.19
C ASP A 188 -5.93 1.68 -7.46
N GLU A 189 -6.06 2.95 -7.85
CA GLU A 189 -7.36 3.55 -8.19
C GLU A 189 -8.02 2.84 -9.36
N TYR A 190 -7.25 2.57 -10.42
CA TYR A 190 -7.72 1.77 -11.54
C TYR A 190 -8.21 0.38 -11.10
N ASN A 191 -7.38 -0.35 -10.36
CA ASN A 191 -7.72 -1.69 -9.88
C ASN A 191 -8.93 -1.67 -8.96
N TYR A 192 -9.03 -0.68 -8.08
CA TYR A 192 -10.15 -0.51 -7.16
C TYR A 192 -11.44 -0.22 -7.91
N CYS A 193 -11.41 0.69 -8.89
CA CYS A 193 -12.56 1.01 -9.71
C CYS A 193 -13.01 -0.21 -10.54
N LYS A 194 -12.07 -0.95 -11.14
CA LYS A 194 -12.36 -2.10 -12.01
C LYS A 194 -12.83 -3.34 -11.23
N TYR A 195 -12.14 -3.70 -10.15
CA TYR A 195 -12.32 -4.98 -9.48
C TYR A 195 -13.11 -4.89 -8.17
N THR A 196 -12.97 -3.80 -7.43
CA THR A 196 -13.61 -3.67 -6.10
C THR A 196 -14.95 -2.96 -6.17
N LYS A 197 -15.03 -1.80 -6.84
CA LYS A 197 -16.26 -0.99 -6.93
C LYS A 197 -17.05 -1.16 -8.22
N LYS A 198 -16.41 -1.65 -9.29
CA LYS A 198 -17.00 -1.81 -10.63
C LYS A 198 -17.59 -0.49 -11.15
N CYS A 199 -16.83 0.59 -11.07
CA CYS A 199 -17.20 1.92 -11.54
C CYS A 199 -16.44 2.38 -12.80
N VAL A 200 -15.64 1.48 -13.39
CA VAL A 200 -15.08 1.54 -14.74
C VAL A 200 -15.11 0.16 -15.37
#